data_AF-A0A1I5G057-F1
#
_entry.id   AF-A0A1I5G057-F1
#
_cell.length_a   1.000
_cell.length_b   1.000
_cell.length_c   1.000
_cell.angle_alpha   90.00
_cell.angle_beta   90.00
_cell.angle_gamma   90.00
#
_symmetry.space_group_name_H-M   'P 1'
#
loop_
_entity.id
_entity.type
_entity.pdbx_description
1 polymer ?
#
loop_
_entity_poly.entity_id
_entity_poly.type
_entity_poly.pdbx_seq_one_letter_code
_entity_poly.pdbx_strand_id
1 'polypeptide(L)'
;MNDLYPELETYIFRFCGEFQTHHEVMAYKTVLYHNLSDTPAHLLKLMKETGQISDDPEVLAMMVDGRDALRDRIVRRVWEQHRQELSLNLCPVCGKIARTPKARQCQFCYHNWH
;
A
#
# COMPACT_ATOMS: atom_id res chain seq x y z
N MET A 1 -12.48 0.66 18.64
CA MET A 1 -11.24 -0.13 18.63
C MET A 1 -10.71 -0.10 17.22
N ASN A 2 -9.47 0.34 17.02
CA ASN A 2 -8.86 0.31 15.69
C ASN A 2 -8.52 -1.14 15.37
N ASP A 3 -9.30 -1.77 14.50
CA ASP A 3 -9.04 -3.15 14.04
C ASP A 3 -7.78 -3.24 13.16
N LEU A 4 -7.30 -2.08 12.67
CA LEU A 4 -6.05 -1.92 11.94
C LEU A 4 -4.86 -1.80 12.90
N TYR A 5 -3.85 -2.62 12.64
CA TYR A 5 -2.54 -2.62 13.32
C TYR A 5 -1.43 -2.73 12.26
N PRO A 6 -0.18 -2.35 12.57
CA PRO A 6 0.85 -2.09 11.55
C PRO A 6 1.11 -3.22 10.56
N GLU A 7 1.12 -4.48 11.01
CA GLU A 7 1.32 -5.64 10.13
C GLU A 7 0.14 -5.87 9.20
N LEU A 8 -1.09 -5.63 9.66
CA LEU A 8 -2.29 -5.72 8.82
C LEU A 8 -2.31 -4.60 7.78
N GLU A 9 -1.99 -3.37 8.18
CA GLU A 9 -1.87 -2.25 7.24
C GLU A 9 -0.81 -2.51 6.18
N THR A 10 0.33 -3.08 6.58
CA THR A 10 1.40 -3.49 5.67
C THR A 10 0.94 -4.60 4.73
N TYR A 11 0.20 -5.58 5.23
CA TYR A 11 -0.32 -6.68 4.42
C TYR A 11 -1.31 -6.16 3.37
N ILE A 12 -2.30 -5.35 3.79
CA ILE A 12 -3.31 -4.75 2.90
C ILE A 12 -2.63 -3.97 1.79
N PHE A 13 -1.72 -3.07 2.14
CA PHE A 13 -1.04 -2.23 1.15
C PHE A 13 -0.22 -3.05 0.14
N ARG A 14 0.43 -4.14 0.58
CA ARG A 14 1.34 -4.93 -0.27
C ARG A 14 0.65 -6.01 -1.09
N PHE A 15 -0.40 -6.63 -0.55
CA PHE A 15 -0.97 -7.85 -1.12
C PHE A 15 -2.42 -7.71 -1.57
N CYS A 16 -3.08 -6.60 -1.26
CA CYS A 16 -4.45 -6.30 -1.68
C CYS A 16 -4.46 -5.15 -2.70
N GLY A 17 -3.52 -5.20 -3.65
CA GLY A 17 -3.33 -4.15 -4.66
C GLY A 17 -4.48 -4.05 -5.67
N GLU A 18 -5.25 -5.12 -5.82
CA GLU A 18 -6.46 -5.18 -6.65
C GLU A 18 -7.56 -4.22 -6.21
N PHE A 19 -7.55 -3.81 -4.94
CA PHE A 19 -8.50 -2.83 -4.40
C PHE A 19 -7.99 -1.38 -4.49
N GLN A 20 -6.74 -1.15 -4.93
CA GLN A 20 -6.19 0.19 -5.09
C GLN A 20 -6.64 0.80 -6.42
N THR A 21 -6.91 2.10 -6.42
CA THR A 21 -7.26 2.81 -7.66
C THR A 21 -6.02 3.08 -8.51
N HIS A 22 -6.22 3.32 -9.80
CA HIS A 22 -5.13 3.73 -10.69
C HIS A 22 -4.43 5.01 -10.19
N HIS A 23 -5.20 6.01 -9.74
CA HIS A 23 -4.65 7.27 -9.22
C HIS A 23 -3.84 7.06 -7.95
N GLU A 24 -4.27 6.18 -7.03
CA GLU A 24 -3.52 5.86 -5.81
C GLU A 24 -2.17 5.20 -6.12
N VAL A 25 -2.18 4.23 -7.04
CA VAL A 25 -0.95 3.55 -7.49
C VAL A 25 0.00 4.55 -8.15
N MET A 26 -0.54 5.44 -9.01
CA MET A 26 0.26 6.47 -9.68
C MET A 26 0.77 7.54 -8.71
N ALA A 27 -0.03 7.96 -7.74
CA ALA A 27 0.37 8.92 -6.71
C ALA A 27 1.50 8.35 -5.87
N TYR A 28 1.37 7.09 -5.42
CA TYR A 28 2.38 6.45 -4.59
C TYR A 28 3.72 6.26 -5.34
N LYS A 29 3.67 5.96 -6.64
CA LYS A 29 4.86 5.96 -7.50
C LYS A 29 5.43 7.37 -7.66
N THR A 30 4.60 8.37 -7.97
CA THR A 30 5.05 9.73 -8.26
C THR A 30 5.71 10.39 -7.04
N VAL A 31 5.19 10.15 -5.82
CA VAL A 31 5.79 10.64 -4.56
C VAL A 31 7.23 10.18 -4.37
N LEU A 32 7.56 8.94 -4.77
CA LEU A 32 8.92 8.42 -4.65
C LEU A 32 9.93 9.29 -5.40
N TYR A 33 9.54 9.83 -6.55
CA TYR A 33 10.44 10.59 -7.43
C TYR A 33 10.41 12.09 -7.16
N HIS A 34 9.27 12.63 -6.68
CA HIS A 34 9.18 14.03 -6.27
C HIS A 34 10.00 14.34 -5.01
N ASN A 35 10.10 13.40 -4.07
CA ASN A 35 10.89 13.58 -2.85
C ASN A 35 12.39 13.30 -3.05
N LEU A 36 12.79 12.74 -4.19
CA LEU A 36 14.19 12.64 -4.58
C LEU A 36 14.60 13.97 -5.18
N SER A 37 14.98 14.93 -4.32
CA SER A 37 15.54 16.23 -4.67
C SER A 37 16.74 16.16 -5.63
N ASP A 38 17.33 14.98 -5.78
CA ASP A 38 18.48 14.70 -6.63
C ASP A 38 18.11 14.08 -7.99
N THR A 39 16.83 13.87 -8.31
CA THR A 39 16.45 13.29 -9.61
C THR A 39 16.72 14.31 -10.72
N PRO A 40 17.61 14.03 -11.68
CA PRO A 40 17.89 14.94 -12.79
C PRO A 40 16.62 15.25 -13.59
N ALA A 41 16.43 16.51 -13.96
CA ALA A 41 15.24 16.97 -14.69
C ALA A 41 14.96 16.17 -15.98
N HIS A 42 16.00 15.71 -16.68
CA HIS A 42 15.84 14.87 -17.88
C HIS A 42 15.24 13.50 -17.57
N LEU A 43 15.59 12.90 -16.42
CA LEU A 43 14.98 11.64 -15.98
C LEU A 43 13.52 11.87 -15.60
N LEU A 44 13.20 12.91 -14.85
CA LEU A 44 11.81 13.25 -14.52
C LEU A 44 10.96 13.42 -15.79
N LYS A 45 11.48 14.10 -16.80
CA LYS A 45 10.79 14.26 -18.10
C LYS A 45 10.56 12.91 -18.79
N LEU A 46 11.58 12.07 -18.89
CA LEU A 46 11.46 10.73 -19.49
C LEU A 46 10.45 9.85 -18.73
N MET A 47 10.45 9.91 -17.40
CA MET A 47 9.52 9.15 -16.57
C MET A 47 8.06 9.58 -16.75
N LYS A 48 7.82 10.87 -17.01
CA LYS A 48 6.50 11.39 -17.38
C LYS A 48 6.08 10.90 -18.77
N GLU A 49 6.97 11.02 -19.75
CA GLU A 49 6.72 10.60 -21.14
C GLU A 49 6.44 9.08 -21.26
N THR A 50 7.10 8.28 -20.42
CA THR A 50 6.90 6.82 -20.35
C THR A 50 5.72 6.40 -19.46
N GLY A 51 5.01 7.35 -18.83
CA GLY A 51 3.87 7.08 -17.95
C GLY A 51 4.24 6.41 -16.62
N GLN A 52 5.52 6.48 -16.21
CA GLN A 52 5.97 5.93 -14.93
C GLN A 52 5.56 6.82 -13.74
N ILE A 53 5.44 8.12 -13.97
CA ILE A 53 4.92 9.13 -13.03
C ILE A 53 3.91 10.02 -13.74
N SER A 54 3.04 10.70 -12.99
CA SER A 54 1.96 11.52 -13.54
C SER A 54 2.02 12.97 -13.06
N ASP A 55 1.70 13.90 -13.97
CA ASP A 55 1.44 15.31 -13.66
C ASP A 55 -0.07 15.62 -13.55
N ASP A 56 -0.91 14.58 -13.52
CA ASP A 56 -2.35 14.73 -13.32
C ASP A 56 -2.61 15.47 -11.98
N PRO A 57 -3.35 16.59 -12.00
CA PRO A 57 -3.68 17.34 -10.79
C PRO A 57 -4.29 16.48 -9.68
N GLU A 58 -5.09 15.45 -10.00
CA GLU A 58 -5.65 14.54 -9.00
C GLU A 58 -4.56 13.69 -8.33
N VAL A 59 -3.62 13.18 -9.12
CA VAL A 59 -2.48 12.40 -8.63
C VAL A 59 -1.57 13.26 -7.75
N LEU A 60 -1.33 14.51 -8.18
CA LEU A 60 -0.54 15.49 -7.41
C LEU A 60 -1.26 15.94 -6.12
N ALA A 61 -2.59 16.04 -6.12
CA ALA A 61 -3.34 16.35 -4.90
C ALA A 61 -3.24 15.22 -3.86
N MET A 62 -3.19 13.96 -4.31
CA MET A 62 -3.07 12.80 -3.42
C MET A 62 -1.72 12.74 -2.67
N MET A 63 -0.70 13.46 -3.11
CA MET A 63 0.64 13.43 -2.50
C MET A 63 0.97 14.56 -1.53
N VAL A 64 0.06 15.52 -1.33
CA VAL A 64 0.33 16.75 -0.55
C VAL A 64 0.87 16.44 0.86
N ASP A 65 0.34 15.42 1.52
CA ASP A 65 0.73 15.04 2.88
C ASP A 65 1.90 14.04 2.95
N GLY A 66 2.52 13.73 1.80
CA GLY A 66 3.62 12.80 1.70
C GLY A 66 3.21 11.33 1.62
N ARG A 67 4.24 10.48 1.55
CA ARG A 67 4.12 9.05 1.19
C ARG A 67 3.37 8.23 2.23
N ASP A 68 3.70 8.43 3.49
CA ASP A 68 3.15 7.63 4.58
C ASP A 68 1.68 8.00 4.82
N ALA A 69 1.35 9.29 4.80
CA ALA A 69 -0.04 9.74 4.86
C ALA A 69 -0.88 9.21 3.69
N LEU A 70 -0.33 9.19 2.47
CA LEU A 70 -0.99 8.59 1.31
C LEU A 70 -1.23 7.08 1.53
N ARG A 71 -0.20 6.34 1.99
CA ARG A 71 -0.34 4.91 2.31
C ARG A 71 -1.45 4.67 3.32
N ASP A 72 -1.49 5.45 4.40
CA ASP A 72 -2.48 5.29 5.47
C ASP A 72 -3.90 5.56 4.97
N ARG A 73 -4.09 6.57 4.11
CA ARG A 73 -5.38 6.82 3.45
C ARG A 73 -5.81 5.66 2.57
N ILE A 74 -4.90 5.12 1.74
CA ILE A 74 -5.19 3.99 0.85
C ILE A 74 -5.62 2.78 1.69
N VAL A 75 -4.83 2.42 2.71
CA VAL A 75 -5.11 1.27 3.57
C VAL A 75 -6.45 1.45 4.30
N ARG A 76 -6.69 2.63 4.85
CA ARG A 76 -7.94 2.94 5.55
C ARG A 76 -9.14 2.82 4.62
N ARG A 77 -9.06 3.40 3.42
CA ARG A 77 -10.13 3.31 2.40
C ARG A 77 -10.39 1.85 2.03
N VAL A 78 -9.35 1.09 1.70
CA VAL A 78 -9.46 -0.33 1.34
C VAL A 78 -10.07 -1.13 2.49
N TRP A 79 -9.65 -0.87 3.72
CA TRP A 79 -10.22 -1.52 4.89
C TRP A 79 -11.70 -1.16 5.09
N GLU A 80 -12.07 0.11 5.02
CA GLU A 80 -13.45 0.57 5.24
C GLU A 80 -14.41 0.09 4.15
N GLN A 81 -13.96 0.06 2.89
CA GLN A 81 -14.82 -0.24 1.74
C GLN A 81 -14.83 -1.72 1.36
N HIS A 82 -13.73 -2.44 1.57
CA HIS A 82 -13.54 -3.79 1.03
C HIS A 82 -13.23 -4.85 2.09
N ARG A 83 -13.37 -4.55 3.40
CA ARG A 83 -13.02 -5.46 4.51
C ARG A 83 -13.43 -6.92 4.30
N GLN A 84 -14.66 -7.13 3.84
CA GLN A 84 -15.27 -8.45 3.69
C GLN A 84 -14.78 -9.19 2.43
N GLU A 85 -14.23 -8.46 1.46
CA GLU A 85 -13.68 -8.99 0.21
C GLU A 85 -12.19 -9.33 0.33
N LEU A 86 -11.51 -8.84 1.39
CA LEU A 86 -10.08 -9.06 1.60
C LEU A 86 -9.78 -10.55 1.90
N SER A 87 -8.98 -11.16 1.02
CA SER A 87 -8.42 -12.50 1.22
C SER A 87 -7.24 -12.48 2.21
N LEU A 88 -7.55 -12.37 3.51
CA LEU A 88 -6.57 -12.29 4.59
C LEU A 88 -6.12 -13.69 5.06
N ASN A 89 -4.80 -13.92 5.06
CA ASN A 89 -4.20 -15.12 5.65
C ASN A 89 -4.04 -14.95 7.16
N LEU A 90 -5.09 -15.22 7.93
CA LEU A 90 -5.09 -15.08 9.39
C LEU A 90 -4.62 -16.36 10.08
N CYS A 91 -3.87 -16.20 11.18
CA CYS A 91 -3.49 -17.32 12.02
C CYS A 91 -4.73 -17.94 12.69
N PRO A 92 -4.92 -19.27 12.62
CA PRO A 92 -6.09 -19.93 13.21
C PRO A 92 -6.08 -19.91 14.75
N VAL A 93 -4.94 -19.65 15.38
CA VAL A 93 -4.78 -19.64 16.85
C VAL A 93 -4.98 -18.26 17.43
N CYS A 94 -4.36 -17.22 16.87
CA CYS A 94 -4.38 -15.87 17.44
C CYS A 94 -5.17 -14.84 16.60
N GLY A 95 -5.68 -15.22 15.43
CA GLY A 95 -6.46 -14.33 14.55
C GLY A 95 -5.66 -13.20 13.89
N LYS A 96 -4.34 -13.10 14.12
CA LYS A 96 -3.49 -12.08 13.50
C LYS A 96 -3.01 -12.48 12.11
N ILE A 97 -2.71 -11.47 11.30
CA ILE A 97 -2.29 -11.60 9.90
C ILE A 97 -0.92 -12.28 9.80
N ALA A 98 -0.83 -13.25 8.90
CA ALA A 98 0.44 -13.86 8.54
C ALA A 98 1.31 -12.91 7.70
N ARG A 99 2.61 -13.16 7.62
CA ARG A 99 3.56 -12.26 6.94
C ARG A 99 3.28 -12.11 5.44
N THR A 100 2.75 -13.14 4.79
CA THR A 100 2.43 -13.17 3.36
C THR A 100 1.19 -14.04 3.10
N PRO A 101 0.54 -13.91 1.93
CA PRO A 101 -0.63 -14.74 1.58
C PRO A 101 -0.38 -16.26 1.58
N LYS A 102 0.89 -16.68 1.44
CA LYS A 102 1.28 -18.10 1.38
C LYS A 102 1.99 -18.59 2.64
N ALA A 103 2.18 -17.74 3.64
CA ALA A 103 2.85 -18.12 4.89
C ALA A 103 2.02 -19.16 5.66
N ARG A 104 2.69 -20.18 6.21
CA ARG A 104 2.07 -21.23 7.06
C ARG A 104 2.51 -21.19 8.52
N GLN A 105 3.18 -20.11 8.91
CA GLN A 105 3.65 -19.89 10.28
C GLN A 105 3.27 -18.47 10.74
N CYS A 106 2.74 -18.37 11.95
CA CYS A 106 2.40 -17.09 12.57
C CYS A 106 3.66 -16.36 13.05
N GLN A 107 3.79 -15.06 12.74
CA GLN A 107 4.88 -14.23 13.28
C GLN A 107 4.66 -13.78 14.74
N PHE A 108 3.44 -13.93 15.27
CA PHE A 108 3.07 -13.45 16.61
C PHE A 108 3.09 -14.56 17.66
N CYS A 109 2.49 -15.72 17.37
CA CYS A 109 2.42 -16.85 18.31
C CYS A 109 3.26 -18.06 17.87
N TYR A 110 3.98 -17.95 16.74
CA TYR A 110 4.83 -19.01 16.18
C TYR A 110 4.12 -20.32 15.82
N HIS A 111 2.80 -20.39 15.95
CA HIS A 111 2.00 -21.53 15.52
C HIS A 111 2.23 -21.80 14.02
N ASN A 112 2.41 -23.07 13.71
CA ASN A 112 2.66 -23.57 12.38
C ASN A 112 1.51 -24.51 11.99
N TRP A 113 0.89 -24.26 10.84
CA TRP A 113 -0.29 -25.01 10.36
C TRP A 113 0.02 -25.79 9.07
N HIS A 114 1.26 -26.30 8.95
CA HIS A 114 1.76 -27.07 7.80
C HIS A 114 0.81 -28.14 7.27
#